data_AF-A0A5B9FTK8-F1
#
_entry.id   AF-A0A5B9FTK8-F1
#
_cell.length_a   1.000
_cell.length_b   1.000
_cell.length_c   1.000
_cell.angle_alpha   90.00
_cell.angle_beta   90.00
_cell.angle_gamma   90.00
#
_symmetry.space_group_name_H-M   'P 1'
#
loop_
_entity.id
_entity.type
_entity.pdbx_description
1 polymer ?
#
loop_
_entity_poly.entity_id
_entity_poly.type
_entity_poly.pdbx_seq_one_letter_code
_entity_poly.pdbx_strand_id
1 'polypeptide(L)'
;MTKEEFIATAYQYYPRNIDHFLDIELYMISPEFTKLINLCDLMDKKEEEGVFKDFYDKIKSVNNPDNFRMIHRFHGNDRCHNLHFVERRGTIHHAFCLNVSIVVPYYTTYVIEWDIKEKLQEPADPFRMTSDYPKKALTVSKEDQEILYKMAKVAESNFGYKPFPEDLLNEMIPDINIETIKMGEFTFFNAFFLDDYHIFP
;
A
#
# COMPACT_ATOMS: atom_id res chain seq x y z
N MET A 1 -8.58 17.39 3.88
CA MET A 1 -9.17 17.43 2.53
C MET A 1 -10.59 16.88 2.65
N THR A 2 -11.54 17.40 1.88
CA THR A 2 -12.90 16.83 1.77
C THR A 2 -12.90 15.64 0.81
N LYS A 3 -13.99 14.88 0.79
CA LYS A 3 -14.20 13.79 -0.16
C LYS A 3 -14.06 14.28 -1.60
N GLU A 4 -14.66 15.42 -1.93
CA GLU A 4 -14.64 16.02 -3.26
C GLU A 4 -13.22 16.41 -3.67
N GLU A 5 -12.41 16.92 -2.73
CA GLU A 5 -11.00 17.22 -2.98
C GLU A 5 -10.16 15.95 -3.23
N PHE A 6 -10.47 14.84 -2.55
CA PHE A 6 -9.83 13.56 -2.83
C PHE A 6 -10.23 13.03 -4.22
N ILE A 7 -11.51 13.08 -4.60
CA ILE A 7 -11.97 12.68 -5.95
C ILE A 7 -11.27 13.53 -7.01
N ALA A 8 -11.27 14.85 -6.82
CA ALA A 8 -10.60 15.77 -7.73
C ALA A 8 -9.11 15.49 -7.85
N THR A 9 -8.46 15.03 -6.77
CA THR A 9 -7.05 14.62 -6.80
C THR A 9 -6.87 13.33 -7.57
N ALA A 10 -7.72 12.30 -7.35
CA ALA A 10 -7.66 11.06 -8.12
C ALA A 10 -7.78 11.32 -9.63
N TYR A 11 -8.69 12.19 -10.05
CA TYR A 11 -8.85 12.58 -11.45
C TYR A 11 -7.68 13.34 -12.06
N GLN A 12 -6.67 13.73 -11.28
CA GLN A 12 -5.43 14.28 -11.84
C GLN A 12 -4.45 13.21 -12.28
N TYR A 13 -4.60 11.97 -11.79
CA TYR A 13 -3.63 10.89 -11.96
C TYR A 13 -4.22 9.65 -12.64
N TYR A 14 -5.56 9.55 -12.68
CA TYR A 14 -6.27 8.45 -13.32
C TYR A 14 -7.29 9.01 -14.32
N PRO A 15 -7.27 8.55 -15.58
CA PRO A 15 -8.25 8.98 -16.58
C PRO A 15 -9.64 8.46 -16.24
N ARG A 16 -10.65 9.24 -16.63
CA ARG A 16 -12.05 8.97 -16.33
C ARG A 16 -12.73 8.32 -17.52
N ASN A 17 -13.50 7.25 -17.28
CA ASN A 17 -14.24 6.51 -18.31
C ASN A 17 -13.36 6.01 -19.46
N ILE A 18 -12.07 5.77 -19.21
CA ILE A 18 -11.15 5.10 -20.12
C ILE A 18 -10.73 3.83 -19.41
N ASP A 19 -11.02 2.67 -20.00
CA ASP A 19 -10.72 1.41 -19.35
C ASP A 19 -9.24 1.06 -19.52
N HIS A 20 -8.51 0.83 -18.42
CA HIS A 20 -7.09 0.49 -18.44
C HIS A 20 -6.75 -0.74 -19.30
N PHE A 21 -7.66 -1.72 -19.37
CA PHE A 21 -7.43 -2.95 -20.11
C PHE A 21 -8.01 -2.89 -21.54
N LEU A 22 -9.25 -2.41 -21.69
CA LEU A 22 -9.92 -2.38 -22.99
C LEU A 22 -9.42 -1.24 -23.88
N ASP A 23 -9.01 -0.12 -23.29
CA ASP A 23 -8.58 1.10 -23.97
C ASP A 23 -7.12 1.45 -23.63
N ILE A 24 -6.26 0.43 -23.47
CA ILE A 24 -4.89 0.59 -22.94
C ILE A 24 -4.08 1.69 -23.66
N GLU A 25 -4.17 1.78 -24.99
CA GLU A 25 -3.45 2.83 -25.73
C GLU A 25 -3.91 4.23 -25.35
N LEU A 26 -5.23 4.43 -25.21
CA LEU A 26 -5.81 5.71 -24.79
C LEU A 26 -5.48 6.03 -23.32
N TYR A 27 -5.50 5.01 -22.46
CA TYR A 27 -5.16 5.15 -21.06
C TYR A 27 -3.70 5.60 -20.89
N MET A 28 -2.78 4.91 -21.56
CA MET A 28 -1.34 5.13 -21.45
C MET A 28 -0.90 6.50 -21.95
N ILE A 29 -1.58 7.06 -22.97
CA ILE A 29 -1.29 8.41 -23.49
C ILE A 29 -2.07 9.52 -22.77
N SER A 30 -2.93 9.17 -21.81
CA SER A 30 -3.73 10.17 -21.10
C SER A 30 -2.82 11.12 -20.31
N PRO A 31 -3.14 12.43 -20.27
CA PRO A 31 -2.40 13.39 -19.46
C PRO A 31 -2.35 13.01 -17.98
N GLU A 32 -3.42 12.43 -17.46
CA GLU A 32 -3.56 11.97 -16.07
C GLU A 32 -2.57 10.86 -15.76
N PHE A 33 -2.55 9.80 -16.57
CA PHE A 33 -1.64 8.69 -16.34
C PHE A 33 -0.17 9.07 -16.59
N THR A 34 0.08 9.90 -17.61
CA THR A 34 1.41 10.48 -17.83
C THR A 34 1.89 11.27 -16.61
N LYS A 35 1.00 12.00 -15.93
CA LYS A 35 1.32 12.71 -14.69
C LYS A 35 1.67 11.74 -13.56
N LEU A 36 0.97 10.60 -13.45
CA LEU A 36 1.28 9.56 -12.46
C LEU A 36 2.66 8.95 -12.71
N ILE A 37 2.97 8.54 -13.94
CA ILE A 37 4.28 7.99 -14.31
C ILE A 37 5.39 8.97 -13.93
N ASN A 38 5.27 10.24 -14.33
CA ASN A 38 6.28 11.25 -14.03
C ASN A 38 6.47 11.47 -12.52
N LEU A 39 5.41 11.34 -11.72
CA LEU A 39 5.50 11.42 -10.27
C LEU A 39 6.29 10.23 -9.71
N CYS A 40 5.99 9.02 -10.19
CA CYS A 40 6.68 7.80 -9.80
C CYS A 40 8.17 7.81 -10.19
N ASP A 41 8.50 8.23 -11.42
CA ASP A 41 9.88 8.38 -11.90
C ASP A 41 10.67 9.36 -11.01
N LEU A 42 10.03 10.45 -10.58
CA LEU A 42 10.65 11.39 -9.65
C LEU A 42 10.92 10.76 -8.28
N MET A 43 10.02 9.88 -7.80
CA MET A 43 10.21 9.20 -6.51
C MET A 43 11.29 8.13 -6.59
N ASP A 44 11.36 7.36 -7.67
CA ASP A 44 12.47 6.42 -7.92
C ASP A 44 13.82 7.14 -7.89
N LYS A 45 13.94 8.25 -8.63
CA LYS A 45 15.18 9.03 -8.62
C LYS A 45 15.55 9.53 -7.22
N LYS A 46 14.58 10.01 -6.44
CA LYS A 46 14.81 10.42 -5.05
C LYS A 46 15.24 9.25 -4.16
N GLU A 47 14.70 8.06 -4.40
CA GLU A 47 15.10 6.85 -3.70
C GLU A 47 16.54 6.45 -4.03
N GLU A 48 16.92 6.45 -5.31
CA GLU A 48 18.29 6.20 -5.77
C GLU A 48 19.29 7.21 -5.20
N GLU A 49 18.89 8.48 -5.08
CA GLU A 49 19.67 9.55 -4.43
C GLU A 49 19.73 9.42 -2.90
N GLY A 50 19.02 8.46 -2.31
CA GLY A 50 19.01 8.20 -0.87
C GLY A 50 18.18 9.18 -0.04
N VAL A 51 17.30 9.97 -0.67
CA VAL A 51 16.45 10.98 0.01
C VAL A 51 15.61 10.36 1.13
N PHE A 52 15.19 9.12 0.96
CA PHE A 52 14.34 8.40 1.92
C PHE A 52 15.12 7.48 2.87
N LYS A 53 16.46 7.44 2.80
CA LYS A 53 17.27 6.52 3.59
C LYS A 53 17.01 6.65 5.10
N ASP A 54 17.03 7.87 5.61
CA ASP A 54 16.78 8.12 7.03
C ASP A 54 15.35 7.78 7.45
N PHE A 55 14.38 7.94 6.55
CA PHE A 55 13.00 7.51 6.79
C PHE A 55 12.92 5.98 6.94
N TYR A 56 13.53 5.24 6.01
CA TYR A 56 13.54 3.78 6.04
C TYR A 56 14.30 3.24 7.25
N ASP A 57 15.46 3.82 7.59
CA ASP A 57 16.25 3.42 8.75
C ASP A 57 15.46 3.63 10.07
N LYS A 58 14.74 4.75 10.20
CA LYS A 58 13.86 5.01 11.34
C LYS A 58 12.72 4.00 11.42
N ILE A 59 12.03 3.74 10.31
CA ILE A 59 10.96 2.73 10.30
C ILE A 59 11.51 1.37 10.70
N LYS A 60 12.63 0.93 10.09
CA LYS A 60 13.26 -0.36 10.38
C LYS A 60 13.62 -0.53 11.86
N SER A 61 13.90 0.56 12.58
CA SER A 61 14.18 0.56 14.02
C SER A 61 12.94 0.45 14.95
N VAL A 62 11.72 0.56 14.40
CA VAL A 62 10.48 0.53 15.18
C VAL A 62 10.23 -0.85 15.83
N ASN A 63 10.65 -1.91 15.15
CA ASN A 63 10.48 -3.30 15.57
C ASN A 63 11.71 -4.13 15.14
N ASN A 64 11.59 -5.46 15.03
CA ASN A 64 12.66 -6.34 14.58
C ASN A 64 13.09 -6.03 13.13
N PRO A 65 14.33 -5.56 12.90
CA PRO A 65 14.83 -5.23 11.55
C PRO A 65 14.86 -6.42 10.58
N ASP A 66 14.96 -7.65 11.08
CA ASP A 66 14.99 -8.86 10.25
C ASP A 66 13.62 -9.17 9.63
N ASN A 67 12.56 -8.61 10.22
CA ASN A 67 11.18 -8.74 9.76
C ASN A 67 10.78 -7.60 8.82
N PHE A 68 11.64 -6.59 8.63
CA PHE A 68 11.32 -5.41 7.81
C PHE A 68 11.39 -5.72 6.31
N ARG A 69 10.38 -5.30 5.56
CA ARG A 69 10.31 -5.43 4.09
C ARG A 69 9.82 -4.12 3.47
N MET A 70 10.40 -3.75 2.34
CA MET A 70 9.89 -2.69 1.46
C MET A 70 9.28 -3.36 0.25
N ILE A 71 8.02 -3.05 -0.05
CA ILE A 71 7.21 -3.76 -1.03
C ILE A 71 6.98 -2.93 -2.29
N HIS A 72 7.12 -1.61 -2.19
CA HIS A 72 6.88 -0.70 -3.31
C HIS A 72 7.93 -0.78 -4.42
N ARG A 73 7.53 -0.36 -5.61
CA ARG A 73 8.30 -0.23 -6.86
C ARG A 73 7.79 0.98 -7.63
N PHE A 74 8.38 2.17 -7.47
CA PHE A 74 7.85 3.35 -8.16
C PHE A 74 7.94 3.20 -9.69
N HIS A 75 8.96 2.54 -10.25
CA HIS A 75 9.02 2.19 -11.68
C HIS A 75 7.84 1.31 -12.15
N GLY A 76 7.20 0.61 -11.22
CA GLY A 76 5.96 -0.16 -11.44
C GLY A 76 4.68 0.69 -11.32
N ASN A 77 4.82 2.01 -11.21
CA ASN A 77 3.77 2.99 -10.93
C ASN A 77 3.18 2.93 -9.52
N ASP A 78 3.91 2.44 -8.53
CA ASP A 78 3.43 2.38 -7.16
C ASP A 78 3.17 3.75 -6.55
N ARG A 79 2.04 3.89 -5.84
CA ARG A 79 1.50 5.20 -5.42
C ARG A 79 1.80 5.56 -3.96
N CYS A 80 2.63 4.76 -3.30
CA CYS A 80 3.07 4.99 -1.94
C CYS A 80 4.38 4.26 -1.62
N HIS A 81 5.09 4.75 -0.60
CA HIS A 81 6.03 3.88 0.13
C HIS A 81 5.22 2.81 0.85
N ASN A 82 5.53 1.54 0.62
CA ASN A 82 4.82 0.40 1.21
C ASN A 82 5.78 -0.42 2.08
N LEU A 83 5.70 -0.21 3.40
CA LEU A 83 6.68 -0.65 4.39
C LEU A 83 6.05 -1.59 5.39
N HIS A 84 6.59 -2.80 5.49
CA HIS A 84 6.00 -3.88 6.28
C HIS A 84 6.96 -4.37 7.36
N PHE A 85 6.41 -4.74 8.52
CA PHE A 85 7.03 -5.73 9.40
C PHE A 85 6.26 -7.03 9.30
N VAL A 86 6.97 -8.13 9.04
CA VAL A 86 6.36 -9.41 8.73
C VAL A 86 6.82 -10.46 9.73
N GLU A 87 5.88 -11.11 10.41
CA GLU A 87 6.21 -12.16 11.39
C GLU A 87 5.16 -13.28 11.42
N ARG A 88 5.54 -14.41 12.02
CA ARG A 88 4.67 -15.58 12.15
C ARG A 88 4.42 -15.90 13.62
N ARG A 89 3.14 -16.01 13.98
CA ARG A 89 2.66 -16.42 15.31
C ARG A 89 1.83 -17.70 15.16
N GLY A 90 2.44 -18.86 15.45
CA GLY A 90 1.81 -20.15 15.18
C GLY A 90 1.63 -20.39 13.68
N THR A 91 0.37 -20.58 13.24
CA THR A 91 0.01 -20.72 11.82
C THR A 91 -0.37 -19.39 11.17
N ILE A 92 -0.44 -18.29 11.92
CA ILE A 92 -0.86 -17.00 11.38
C ILE A 92 0.36 -16.16 11.03
N HIS A 93 0.41 -15.73 9.78
CA HIS A 93 1.32 -14.71 9.30
C HIS A 93 0.71 -13.33 9.54
N HIS A 94 1.47 -12.43 10.17
CA HIS A 94 1.08 -11.05 10.43
C HIS A 94 1.98 -10.13 9.61
N ALA A 95 1.38 -9.18 8.90
CA ALA A 95 2.09 -8.07 8.28
C ALA A 95 1.57 -6.75 8.86
N PHE A 96 2.44 -6.01 9.54
CA PHE A 96 2.19 -4.66 10.02
C PHE A 96 2.55 -3.69 8.91
N CYS A 97 1.53 -3.08 8.29
CA CYS A 97 1.67 -2.31 7.08
C CYS A 97 1.68 -0.80 7.39
N LEU A 98 2.57 -0.06 6.74
CA LEU A 98 2.53 1.39 6.62
C LEU A 98 2.59 1.75 5.13
N ASN A 99 1.54 2.40 4.65
CA ASN A 99 1.52 3.02 3.33
C ASN A 99 1.60 4.54 3.47
N VAL A 100 2.59 5.17 2.84
CA VAL A 100 2.74 6.64 2.80
C VAL A 100 2.58 7.12 1.36
N SER A 101 1.45 7.77 1.07
CA SER A 101 1.10 8.14 -0.31
C SER A 101 2.06 9.18 -0.89
N ILE A 102 2.42 9.03 -2.16
CA ILE A 102 3.15 10.07 -2.91
C ILE A 102 2.18 11.02 -3.64
N VAL A 103 0.90 10.65 -3.71
CA VAL A 103 -0.17 11.38 -4.41
C VAL A 103 -0.86 12.39 -3.50
N VAL A 104 -1.08 12.02 -2.24
CA VAL A 104 -1.72 12.87 -1.21
C VAL A 104 -0.88 12.90 0.07
N PRO A 105 -0.94 13.97 0.90
CA PRO A 105 -0.14 14.08 2.11
C PRO A 105 -0.72 13.27 3.29
N TYR A 106 -1.00 11.98 3.04
CA TYR A 106 -1.61 11.07 4.00
C TYR A 106 -0.91 9.73 4.02
N TYR A 107 -1.08 9.03 5.15
CA TYR A 107 -0.64 7.65 5.32
C TYR A 107 -1.79 6.79 5.84
N THR A 108 -1.63 5.46 5.76
CA THR A 108 -2.48 4.50 6.46
C THR A 108 -1.63 3.41 7.09
N THR A 109 -2.11 2.87 8.20
CA THR A 109 -1.50 1.74 8.91
C THR A 109 -2.55 0.69 9.20
N TYR A 110 -2.24 -0.57 8.98
CA TYR A 110 -3.16 -1.68 9.23
C TYR A 110 -2.37 -2.97 9.43
N VAL A 111 -3.04 -4.02 9.90
CA VAL A 111 -2.47 -5.37 9.98
C VAL A 111 -3.15 -6.25 8.95
N ILE A 112 -2.37 -7.01 8.19
CA ILE A 112 -2.86 -8.15 7.41
C ILE A 112 -2.57 -9.43 8.20
N GLU A 113 -3.56 -10.30 8.29
CA GLU A 113 -3.45 -11.65 8.83
C GLU A 113 -3.70 -12.67 7.73
N TRP A 114 -2.94 -13.77 7.79
CA TRP A 114 -3.12 -14.89 6.88
C TRP A 114 -2.83 -16.23 7.56
N ASP A 115 -3.83 -17.11 7.61
CA ASP A 115 -3.63 -18.48 8.10
C ASP A 115 -2.91 -19.33 7.05
N ILE A 116 -1.67 -19.70 7.35
CA ILE A 116 -0.80 -20.51 6.50
C ILE A 116 -0.66 -21.95 6.98
N LYS A 117 -1.61 -22.44 7.79
CA LYS A 117 -1.56 -23.80 8.37
C LYS A 117 -1.30 -24.88 7.32
N GLU A 118 -1.86 -24.76 6.11
CA GLU A 118 -1.67 -25.76 5.05
C GLU A 118 -0.22 -25.79 4.57
N LYS A 119 0.44 -24.64 4.47
CA LYS A 119 1.85 -24.54 4.07
C LYS A 119 2.81 -25.18 5.08
N LEU A 120 2.37 -25.28 6.35
CA LEU A 120 3.16 -25.82 7.45
C LEU A 120 2.90 -27.31 7.72
N GLN A 121 1.98 -27.95 7.00
CA GLN A 121 1.72 -29.39 7.12
C GLN A 121 2.89 -30.20 6.56
N GLU A 122 3.27 -31.30 7.22
CA GLU A 122 4.40 -32.14 6.80
C GLU A 122 4.11 -32.96 5.51
N PRO A 123 5.00 -32.93 4.51
CA PRO A 123 6.20 -32.10 4.44
C PRO A 123 5.81 -30.64 4.16
N ALA A 124 6.42 -29.70 4.91
CA ALA A 124 6.16 -28.28 4.74
C ALA A 124 6.39 -27.86 3.28
N ASP A 125 5.42 -27.15 2.72
CA ASP A 125 5.43 -26.72 1.32
C ASP A 125 4.97 -25.26 1.23
N PRO A 126 5.91 -24.31 1.05
CA PRO A 126 5.58 -22.89 0.97
C PRO A 126 4.72 -22.53 -0.25
N PHE A 127 4.70 -23.39 -1.27
CA PHE A 127 3.90 -23.22 -2.48
C PHE A 127 2.51 -23.86 -2.37
N ARG A 128 2.23 -24.58 -1.28
CA ARG A 128 0.90 -25.16 -1.06
C ARG A 128 -0.14 -24.05 -1.01
N MET A 129 -1.20 -24.23 -1.80
CA MET A 129 -2.35 -23.34 -1.75
C MET A 129 -3.00 -23.42 -0.36
N THR A 130 -3.20 -22.27 0.25
CA THR A 130 -3.99 -22.13 1.48
C THR A 130 -5.45 -22.01 1.11
N SER A 131 -6.33 -22.48 2.00
CA SER A 131 -7.77 -22.26 1.87
C SER A 131 -8.19 -20.84 2.27
N ASP A 132 -7.35 -20.15 3.05
CA ASP A 132 -7.55 -18.76 3.46
C ASP A 132 -6.73 -17.80 2.57
N TYR A 133 -7.18 -16.57 2.48
CA TYR A 133 -6.48 -15.47 1.80
C TYR A 133 -6.09 -14.39 2.80
N PRO A 134 -5.00 -13.66 2.54
CA PRO A 134 -4.60 -12.53 3.37
C PRO A 134 -5.73 -11.49 3.46
N LYS A 135 -6.03 -11.04 4.68
CA LYS A 135 -7.11 -10.10 4.96
C LYS A 135 -6.72 -9.14 6.07
N LYS A 136 -7.31 -7.94 6.08
CA LYS A 136 -7.11 -6.99 7.18
C LYS A 136 -7.63 -7.59 8.48
N ALA A 137 -6.84 -7.49 9.55
CA ALA A 137 -7.22 -7.95 10.88
C ALA A 137 -8.45 -7.17 11.36
N LEU A 138 -9.46 -7.89 11.86
CA LEU A 138 -10.67 -7.26 12.42
C LEU A 138 -10.40 -6.62 13.78
N THR A 139 -9.46 -7.18 14.53
CA THR A 139 -9.05 -6.71 15.85
C THR A 139 -7.54 -6.77 15.94
N VAL A 140 -6.94 -5.65 16.35
CA VAL A 140 -5.48 -5.53 16.50
C VAL A 140 -5.15 -5.54 17.99
N SER A 141 -4.19 -6.39 18.40
CA SER A 141 -3.78 -6.46 19.80
C SER A 141 -3.11 -5.16 20.27
N LYS A 142 -3.00 -4.94 21.59
CA LYS A 142 -2.34 -3.73 22.11
C LYS A 142 -0.87 -3.63 21.69
N GLU A 143 -0.16 -4.75 21.68
CA GLU A 143 1.24 -4.82 21.25
C GLU A 143 1.38 -4.43 19.78
N ASP A 144 0.49 -4.94 18.94
CA ASP A 144 0.46 -4.62 17.50
C ASP A 144 0.10 -3.15 17.26
N GLN A 145 -0.83 -2.60 18.03
CA GLN A 145 -1.18 -1.18 17.99
C GLN A 145 0.03 -0.29 18.33
N GLU A 146 0.89 -0.70 19.27
CA GLU A 146 2.10 0.06 19.59
C GLU A 146 3.09 0.09 18.42
N ILE A 147 3.23 -1.01 17.67
CA ILE A 147 4.06 -1.06 16.46
C ILE A 147 3.50 -0.09 15.41
N LEU A 148 2.21 -0.20 15.09
CA LEU A 148 1.55 0.68 14.11
C LEU A 148 1.64 2.16 14.53
N TYR A 149 1.44 2.45 15.80
CA TYR A 149 1.56 3.81 16.34
C TYR A 149 2.97 4.38 16.13
N LYS A 150 4.02 3.60 16.42
CA LYS A 150 5.41 4.04 16.20
C LYS A 150 5.70 4.26 14.71
N MET A 151 5.23 3.38 13.82
CA MET A 151 5.35 3.56 12.36
C MET A 151 4.66 4.86 11.90
N ALA A 152 3.44 5.09 12.37
CA ALA A 152 2.68 6.30 12.10
C ALA A 152 3.43 7.57 12.56
N LYS A 153 4.00 7.57 13.77
CA LYS A 153 4.76 8.72 14.28
C LYS A 153 6.00 9.03 13.45
N VAL A 154 6.68 8.02 12.92
CA VAL A 154 7.80 8.23 11.99
C VAL A 154 7.29 8.92 10.72
N ALA A 155 6.22 8.42 10.10
CA ALA A 155 5.63 9.04 8.90
C ALA A 155 5.18 10.50 9.14
N GLU A 156 4.49 10.76 10.25
CA GLU A 156 4.09 12.11 10.66
C GLU A 156 5.31 13.03 10.84
N SER A 157 6.36 12.56 11.52
CA SER A 157 7.55 13.38 11.80
C SER A 157 8.42 13.64 10.58
N ASN A 158 8.48 12.69 9.64
CA ASN A 158 9.31 12.80 8.44
C ASN A 158 8.64 13.62 7.33
N PHE A 159 7.32 13.48 7.15
CA PHE A 159 6.60 14.10 6.04
C PHE A 159 5.59 15.18 6.47
N GLY A 160 5.26 15.29 7.75
CA GLY A 160 4.16 16.16 8.22
C GLY A 160 2.77 15.65 7.83
N TYR A 161 2.67 14.38 7.43
CA TYR A 161 1.44 13.78 6.92
C TYR A 161 0.47 13.41 8.04
N LYS A 162 -0.79 13.20 7.68
CA LYS A 162 -1.87 12.82 8.59
C LYS A 162 -2.44 11.44 8.24
N PRO A 163 -3.06 10.71 9.16
CA PRO A 163 -3.75 9.48 8.83
C PRO A 163 -4.90 9.78 7.86
N PHE A 164 -5.05 8.94 6.83
CA PHE A 164 -6.16 9.04 5.89
C PHE A 164 -7.49 8.72 6.60
N PRO A 165 -8.60 9.41 6.28
CA PRO A 165 -9.91 9.10 6.87
C PRO A 165 -10.34 7.66 6.56
N GLU A 166 -10.45 6.83 7.59
CA GLU A 166 -10.65 5.38 7.46
C GLU A 166 -11.99 5.03 6.81
N ASP A 167 -13.02 5.83 7.08
CA ASP A 167 -14.36 5.74 6.50
C ASP A 167 -14.35 5.95 4.97
N LEU A 168 -13.39 6.71 4.46
CA LEU A 168 -13.24 6.97 3.04
C LEU A 168 -12.42 5.89 2.31
N LEU A 169 -11.56 5.12 2.98
CA LEU A 169 -10.62 4.22 2.28
C LEU A 169 -11.28 3.29 1.26
N ASN A 170 -12.44 2.74 1.60
CA ASN A 170 -13.16 1.78 0.77
C ASN A 170 -14.30 2.43 -0.05
N GLU A 171 -14.44 3.76 -0.03
CA GLU A 171 -15.40 4.42 -0.90
C GLU A 171 -14.94 4.35 -2.36
N MET A 172 -15.89 4.07 -3.25
CA MET A 172 -15.65 3.86 -4.67
C MET A 172 -15.63 5.17 -5.45
N ILE A 173 -14.72 5.26 -6.43
CA ILE A 173 -14.69 6.27 -7.48
C ILE A 173 -15.09 5.56 -8.78
N PRO A 174 -16.37 5.64 -9.18
CA PRO A 174 -16.97 4.64 -10.06
C PRO A 174 -16.52 4.70 -11.52
N ASP A 175 -15.95 5.83 -11.95
CA ASP A 175 -15.54 6.10 -13.33
C ASP A 175 -14.03 5.97 -13.55
N ILE A 176 -13.32 5.29 -12.64
CA ILE A 176 -11.91 4.94 -12.76
C ILE A 176 -11.75 3.41 -12.68
N ASN A 177 -10.79 2.87 -13.42
CA ASN A 177 -10.24 1.55 -13.19
C ASN A 177 -8.71 1.55 -13.40
N ILE A 178 -8.04 0.51 -12.90
CA ILE A 178 -6.61 0.28 -13.12
C ILE A 178 -6.28 -1.20 -12.96
N GLU A 179 -5.37 -1.71 -13.79
CA GLU A 179 -4.90 -3.10 -13.75
C GLU A 179 -6.05 -4.13 -13.70
N THR A 180 -6.20 -4.84 -12.58
CA THR A 180 -7.20 -5.90 -12.38
C THR A 180 -8.49 -5.39 -11.73
N ILE A 181 -8.51 -4.15 -11.26
CA ILE A 181 -9.66 -3.52 -10.62
C ILE A 181 -10.64 -3.09 -11.70
N LYS A 182 -11.91 -3.46 -11.57
CA LYS A 182 -12.93 -3.12 -12.57
C LYS A 182 -13.48 -1.71 -12.37
N MET A 183 -14.03 -1.16 -13.45
CA MET A 183 -14.85 0.04 -13.39
C MET A 183 -15.97 -0.13 -12.36
N GLY A 184 -16.17 0.85 -11.49
CA GLY A 184 -17.12 0.76 -10.38
C GLY A 184 -16.58 0.09 -9.11
N GLU A 185 -15.39 -0.52 -9.12
CA GLU A 185 -14.77 -1.17 -7.95
C GLU A 185 -13.56 -0.39 -7.40
N PHE A 186 -13.06 0.60 -8.13
CA PHE A 186 -11.89 1.39 -7.73
C PHE A 186 -12.17 2.26 -6.51
N THR A 187 -11.33 2.18 -5.48
CA THR A 187 -11.50 2.92 -4.21
C THR A 187 -10.43 3.97 -3.98
N PHE A 188 -10.61 4.83 -2.97
CA PHE A 188 -9.54 5.73 -2.53
C PHE A 188 -8.30 4.99 -2.04
N PHE A 189 -8.45 3.79 -1.46
CA PHE A 189 -7.31 2.97 -1.10
C PHE A 189 -6.48 2.63 -2.35
N ASN A 190 -7.14 2.20 -3.44
CA ASN A 190 -6.45 1.94 -4.71
C ASN A 190 -5.90 3.21 -5.36
N ALA A 191 -6.51 4.37 -5.13
CA ALA A 191 -6.06 5.64 -5.70
C ALA A 191 -4.75 6.13 -5.07
N PHE A 192 -4.53 5.90 -3.77
CA PHE A 192 -3.47 6.57 -3.02
C PHE A 192 -2.49 5.62 -2.34
N PHE A 193 -2.82 4.35 -2.22
CA PHE A 193 -2.06 3.35 -1.49
C PHE A 193 -1.98 2.04 -2.30
N LEU A 194 -1.28 1.04 -1.77
CA LEU A 194 -1.10 -0.27 -2.38
C LEU A 194 -1.71 -1.36 -1.51
N ASP A 195 -2.36 -2.32 -2.16
CA ASP A 195 -2.84 -3.56 -1.55
C ASP A 195 -1.82 -4.69 -1.67
N ASP A 196 -0.63 -4.41 -2.20
CA ASP A 196 0.48 -5.36 -2.24
C ASP A 196 1.00 -5.68 -0.83
N TYR A 197 1.26 -6.97 -0.60
CA TYR A 197 1.83 -7.46 0.64
C TYR A 197 2.84 -8.58 0.39
N HIS A 198 3.84 -8.64 1.26
CA HIS A 198 4.81 -9.73 1.23
C HIS A 198 4.18 -11.02 1.77
N ILE A 199 4.29 -12.09 0.99
CA ILE A 199 3.62 -13.38 1.23
C ILE A 199 4.57 -14.40 1.89
N PHE A 200 5.85 -14.07 2.04
CA PHE A 200 6.88 -15.00 2.48
C PHE A 200 7.80 -14.41 3.57
N PRO A 201 8.26 -15.18 4.57
CA PRO A 201 9.36 -14.74 5.44
C PRO A 201 10.65 -14.53 4.64
#